data_AF-W7AMF4-F1
#
_entry.id   AF-W7AMF4-F1
#
_cell.length_a   1.000
_cell.length_b   1.000
_cell.length_c   1.000
_cell.angle_alpha   90.00
_cell.angle_beta   90.00
_cell.angle_gamma   90.00
#
_symmetry.space_group_name_H-M   'P 1'
#
loop_
_entity.id
_entity.type
_entity.pdbx_description
1 polymer ?
#
loop_
_entity_poly.entity_id
_entity_poly.type
_entity_poly.pdbx_seq_one_letter_code
_entity_poly.pdbx_strand_id
1 'polypeptide(L)'
;MDSSLTGDNIDDKQKAAVRNDKNATTNNLQFSLLLGLQEIVQRQKENVKVMDICFNKCVPKIGNKLSSNEQKCIWDCANSYFYTNAFLNERLQQMTKLLKSNSDYLNL
;
A
#
# COMPACT_ATOMS: atom_id res chain seq x y z
N MET A 1 -2.46 64.55 27.27
CA MET A 1 -1.38 64.50 26.27
C MET A 1 -1.01 63.03 26.09
N ASP A 2 -1.72 62.36 25.17
CA ASP A 2 -1.21 61.46 24.10
C ASP A 2 0.31 61.16 24.08
N SER A 3 0.85 59.99 23.74
CA SER A 3 0.31 58.77 23.10
C SER A 3 1.27 57.59 23.29
N SER A 4 0.71 56.39 23.16
CA SER A 4 1.30 55.06 23.03
C SER A 4 2.53 54.94 22.13
N LEU A 5 3.48 54.06 22.50
CA LEU A 5 4.27 53.26 21.56
C LEU A 5 4.38 51.82 22.08
N THR A 6 3.76 50.92 21.31
CA THR A 6 3.65 49.47 21.48
C THR A 6 4.95 48.77 21.11
N GLY A 7 5.41 47.83 21.94
CA GLY A 7 6.51 46.92 21.62
C GLY A 7 5.99 45.70 20.87
N ASP A 8 6.39 45.53 19.60
CA ASP A 8 6.14 44.32 18.82
C ASP A 8 7.17 43.24 19.17
N ASN A 9 6.68 42.10 19.69
CA ASN A 9 7.50 40.99 20.20
C ASN A 9 7.91 40.04 19.04
N ILE A 10 9.22 39.95 18.77
CA ILE A 10 9.83 39.16 17.69
C ILE A 10 9.65 37.63 17.91
N ASP A 11 9.37 37.19 19.14
CA ASP A 11 9.21 35.78 19.52
C ASP A 11 7.92 35.12 18.99
N ASP A 12 6.84 35.87 18.76
CA ASP A 12 5.56 35.28 18.36
C ASP A 12 5.51 34.85 16.88
N LYS A 13 6.23 35.57 16.00
CA LYS A 13 6.35 35.21 14.57
C LYS A 13 7.20 33.96 14.37
N GLN A 14 8.30 33.81 15.13
CA GLN A 14 9.17 32.63 15.06
C GLN A 14 8.44 31.36 15.55
N LYS A 15 7.61 31.49 16.59
CA LYS A 15 6.84 30.38 17.19
C LYS A 15 5.65 29.92 16.33
N ALA A 16 5.14 30.76 15.44
CA ALA A 16 4.11 30.41 14.46
C ALA A 16 4.68 29.62 13.27
N ALA A 17 5.85 30.03 12.75
CA ALA A 17 6.54 29.33 11.66
C ALA A 17 6.98 27.90 12.06
N VAL A 18 7.53 27.74 13.27
CA VAL A 18 7.92 26.41 13.80
C VAL A 18 6.72 25.50 14.07
N ARG A 19 5.55 26.05 14.43
CA ARG A 19 4.32 25.27 14.60
C ARG A 19 3.75 24.77 13.26
N ASN A 20 3.78 25.62 12.23
CA ASN A 20 3.33 25.23 10.89
C ASN A 20 4.21 24.13 10.27
N ASP A 21 5.53 24.20 10.47
CA ASP A 21 6.48 23.20 9.97
C ASP A 21 6.37 21.85 10.70
N LYS A 22 6.16 21.88 12.02
CA LYS A 22 5.87 20.67 12.81
C LYS A 22 4.54 20.03 12.41
N ASN A 23 3.49 20.81 12.20
CA ASN A 23 2.18 20.30 11.79
C ASN A 23 2.24 19.66 10.39
N ALA A 24 2.95 20.28 9.43
CA ALA A 24 3.17 19.71 8.11
C ALA A 24 3.96 18.40 8.16
N THR A 25 5.02 18.35 8.96
CA THR A 25 5.86 17.15 9.12
C THR A 25 5.12 16.00 9.83
N THR A 26 4.32 16.29 10.86
CA THR A 26 3.49 15.29 11.56
C THR A 26 2.41 14.71 10.63
N ASN A 27 1.76 15.55 9.81
CA ASN A 27 0.75 15.08 8.84
C ASN A 27 1.36 14.15 7.79
N ASN A 28 2.56 14.46 7.29
CA ASN A 28 3.26 13.62 6.31
C ASN A 28 3.73 12.28 6.90
N LEU A 29 4.20 12.29 8.16
CA LEU A 29 4.58 11.06 8.87
C LEU A 29 3.38 10.14 9.10
N GLN A 30 2.26 10.71 9.56
CA GLN A 30 1.03 9.96 9.80
C GLN A 30 0.47 9.37 8.49
N PHE A 31 0.50 10.13 7.40
CA PHE A 31 0.09 9.64 6.08
C PHE A 31 0.99 8.50 5.57
N SER A 32 2.31 8.65 5.68
CA SER A 32 3.28 7.62 5.27
C SER A 32 3.12 6.33 6.08
N LEU A 33 2.88 6.44 7.39
CA LEU A 33 2.60 5.29 8.25
C LEU A 33 1.30 4.58 7.84
N LEU A 34 0.24 5.34 7.56
CA LEU A 34 -1.03 4.78 7.12
C LEU A 34 -0.89 4.00 5.80
N LEU A 35 -0.14 4.55 4.83
CA LEU A 35 0.14 3.86 3.56
C LEU A 35 0.92 2.56 3.79
N GLY A 36 1.94 2.57 4.65
CA GLY A 36 2.69 1.36 5.00
C GLY A 36 1.81 0.29 5.65
N LEU A 37 0.92 0.67 6.56
CA LEU A 37 -0.05 -0.26 7.17
C LEU A 37 -1.02 -0.82 6.14
N GLN A 38 -1.51 0.00 5.22
CA GLN A 38 -2.40 -0.44 4.15
C GLN A 38 -1.73 -1.49 3.26
N GLU A 39 -0.45 -1.29 2.94
CA GLU A 39 0.34 -2.27 2.16
C GLU A 39 0.46 -3.61 2.90
N ILE A 40 0.79 -3.58 4.19
CA ILE A 40 0.91 -4.80 5.01
C ILE A 40 -0.42 -5.55 5.05
N VAL A 41 -1.53 -4.85 5.30
CA VAL A 41 -2.87 -5.45 5.33
C VAL A 41 -3.22 -6.08 3.98
N GLN A 42 -2.87 -5.41 2.87
CA GLN A 42 -3.14 -5.93 1.54
C GLN A 42 -2.33 -7.20 1.25
N ARG A 43 -1.05 -7.25 1.63
CA ARG A 43 -0.21 -8.45 1.52
C ARG A 43 -0.76 -9.60 2.36
N GLN A 44 -1.23 -9.32 3.57
CA GLN A 44 -1.79 -10.35 4.43
C GLN A 44 -3.09 -10.93 3.87
N LYS A 45 -3.96 -10.10 3.29
CA LYS A 45 -5.18 -10.56 2.59
C LYS A 45 -4.84 -11.52 1.45
N GLU A 46 -3.82 -11.19 0.67
CA GLU A 46 -3.36 -12.04 -0.42
C GLU A 46 -2.82 -13.38 0.09
N ASN A 47 -1.99 -13.36 1.14
CA ASN A 47 -1.46 -14.58 1.75
C ASN A 47 -2.58 -15.52 2.22
N VAL A 48 -3.59 -14.98 2.91
CA VAL A 48 -4.75 -15.76 3.37
C VAL A 48 -5.51 -16.36 2.18
N LYS A 49 -5.70 -15.60 1.11
CA LYS A 49 -6.38 -16.06 -0.10
C LYS A 49 -5.62 -17.20 -0.79
N VAL A 50 -4.30 -17.11 -0.92
CA VAL A 50 -3.47 -18.18 -1.49
C VAL A 50 -3.52 -19.44 -0.64
N MET A 51 -3.42 -19.28 0.68
CA MET A 51 -3.53 -20.41 1.61
C MET A 51 -4.87 -21.12 1.48
N ASP A 52 -5.98 -20.36 1.45
CA ASP A 52 -7.32 -20.94 1.29
C ASP A 52 -7.48 -21.68 -0.03
N ILE A 53 -7.12 -21.06 -1.15
CA ILE A 53 -7.22 -21.67 -2.49
C ILE A 53 -6.39 -22.95 -2.57
N CYS A 54 -5.11 -22.89 -2.16
CA CYS A 54 -4.21 -24.03 -2.31
C CYS A 54 -4.50 -25.14 -1.32
N PHE A 55 -4.93 -24.83 -0.10
CA PHE A 55 -5.33 -25.85 0.86
C PHE A 55 -6.58 -26.61 0.38
N ASN A 56 -7.64 -25.90 -0.02
CA ASN A 56 -8.87 -26.52 -0.51
C ASN A 56 -8.64 -27.35 -1.78
N LYS A 57 -7.68 -26.94 -2.63
CA LYS A 57 -7.34 -27.68 -3.86
C LYS A 57 -6.51 -28.93 -3.59
N CYS A 58 -5.57 -28.86 -2.65
CA CYS A 58 -4.52 -29.88 -2.50
C CYS A 58 -4.72 -30.83 -1.33
N VAL A 59 -5.53 -30.46 -0.33
CA VAL A 59 -5.68 -31.22 0.92
C VAL A 59 -7.10 -31.80 0.99
N PRO A 60 -7.32 -33.04 0.53
CA PRO A 60 -8.67 -33.64 0.47
C PRO A 60 -9.23 -33.98 1.85
N LYS A 61 -8.36 -34.21 2.84
CA LYS A 61 -8.74 -34.52 4.22
C LYS A 61 -7.77 -33.88 5.20
N ILE A 62 -8.32 -33.16 6.17
CA ILE A 62 -7.54 -32.54 7.24
C ILE A 62 -6.94 -33.63 8.15
N GLY A 63 -5.65 -33.52 8.42
CA GLY A 63 -4.91 -34.39 9.33
C GLY A 63 -3.82 -33.62 10.09
N ASN A 64 -3.03 -34.33 10.89
CA ASN A 64 -2.02 -33.71 11.76
C ASN A 64 -0.78 -33.22 11.01
N LYS A 65 -0.58 -33.66 9.77
CA LYS A 65 0.54 -33.29 8.91
C LYS A 65 0.15 -33.45 7.45
N LEU A 66 0.76 -32.64 6.59
CA LEU A 66 0.68 -32.80 5.15
C LEU A 66 1.57 -33.98 4.71
N SER A 67 1.03 -34.85 3.88
CA SER A 67 1.81 -35.84 3.12
C SER A 67 2.75 -35.14 2.12
N SER A 68 3.77 -35.85 1.64
CA SER A 68 4.71 -35.29 0.65
C SER A 68 4.00 -34.83 -0.63
N ASN A 69 2.93 -35.52 -1.04
CA ASN A 69 2.13 -35.15 -2.21
C ASN A 69 1.34 -33.87 -1.97
N GLU A 70 0.72 -33.71 -0.79
CA GLU A 70 0.01 -32.48 -0.41
C GLU A 70 0.97 -31.30 -0.32
N GLN A 71 2.14 -31.48 0.30
CA GLN A 71 3.18 -30.44 0.38
C GLN A 71 3.62 -29.99 -1.02
N LYS A 72 3.92 -30.94 -1.91
CA LYS A 72 4.30 -30.64 -3.30
C LYS A 72 3.16 -29.92 -4.05
N CYS A 73 1.92 -30.39 -3.91
CA CYS A 73 0.77 -29.76 -4.55
C CYS A 73 0.59 -28.31 -4.08
N ILE A 74 0.67 -28.04 -2.77
CA ILE A 74 0.55 -26.69 -2.22
C ILE A 74 1.66 -25.78 -2.76
N TRP A 75 2.91 -26.28 -2.82
CA TRP A 75 4.04 -25.53 -3.37
C TRP A 75 3.82 -25.17 -4.85
N ASP A 76 3.45 -26.15 -5.66
CA ASP A 76 3.18 -25.94 -7.09
C ASP A 76 1.98 -25.01 -7.31
N CYS A 77 0.94 -25.13 -6.48
CA CYS A 77 -0.23 -24.26 -6.49
C CYS A 77 0.13 -22.81 -6.17
N ALA A 78 0.87 -22.56 -5.09
CA ALA A 78 1.26 -21.22 -4.68
C ALA A 78 2.17 -20.55 -5.73
N ASN A 79 3.15 -21.28 -6.25
CA ASN A 79 4.01 -20.79 -7.34
C ASN A 79 3.20 -20.42 -8.58
N SER A 80 2.29 -21.29 -9.00
CA SER A 80 1.42 -21.01 -10.15
C SER A 80 0.54 -19.78 -9.90
N TYR A 81 -0.04 -19.67 -8.70
CA TYR A 81 -0.86 -18.53 -8.32
C TYR A 81 -0.10 -17.20 -8.44
N PHE A 82 1.08 -17.11 -7.80
CA PHE A 82 1.86 -15.87 -7.81
C PHE A 82 2.36 -15.53 -9.21
N TYR A 83 2.79 -16.53 -9.99
CA TYR A 83 3.17 -16.35 -11.38
C TYR A 83 2.01 -15.79 -12.21
N THR A 84 0.82 -16.40 -12.10
CA THR A 84 -0.37 -15.94 -12.82
C THR A 84 -0.78 -14.53 -12.39
N ASN A 85 -0.76 -14.21 -11.09
CA ASN A 85 -1.10 -12.86 -10.62
C ASN A 85 -0.10 -11.81 -11.12
N ALA A 86 1.21 -12.11 -11.11
CA ALA A 86 2.21 -11.20 -11.66
C ALA A 86 1.98 -10.95 -13.15
N PHE A 87 1.79 -12.03 -13.93
CA PHE A 87 1.53 -11.96 -15.37
C PHE A 87 0.27 -11.13 -15.71
N LEU A 88 -0.83 -11.35 -14.98
CA LEU A 88 -2.07 -10.60 -15.19
C LEU A 88 -1.89 -9.11 -14.86
N ASN A 89 -1.18 -8.79 -13.77
CA ASN A 89 -0.91 -7.41 -13.39
C ASN A 89 -0.03 -6.68 -14.41
N GLU A 90 1.01 -7.33 -14.92
CA GLU A 90 1.86 -6.77 -15.99
C GLU A 90 1.03 -6.47 -17.24
N ARG A 91 0.17 -7.41 -17.65
CA ARG A 91 -0.71 -7.23 -18.81
C ARG A 91 -1.72 -6.11 -18.59
N LEU A 92 -2.31 -6.03 -17.41
CA LEU A 92 -3.23 -4.95 -17.05
C LEU A 92 -2.52 -3.59 -17.10
N GLN A 93 -1.31 -3.49 -16.55
CA GLN A 93 -0.52 -2.26 -16.60
C GLN A 93 -0.19 -1.83 -18.04
N GLN A 94 0.16 -2.79 -18.91
CA GLN A 94 0.38 -2.51 -20.33
C GLN A 94 -0.89 -1.94 -20.99
N MET A 95 -2.06 -2.54 -20.73
CA MET A 95 -3.34 -2.04 -21.25
C MET A 95 -3.67 -0.64 -20.72
N THR A 96 -3.48 -0.38 -19.42
CA THR A 96 -3.71 0.95 -18.83
C THR A 96 -2.82 2.02 -19.46
N LYS A 97 -1.55 1.70 -19.74
CA LYS A 97 -0.63 2.63 -20.43
C LYS A 97 -1.11 2.98 -21.83
N LEU A 98 -1.60 2.00 -22.59
CA LEU A 98 -2.14 2.23 -23.94
C LEU A 98 -3.39 3.12 -23.91
N LEU A 99 -4.33 2.85 -22.99
CA LEU A 99 -5.53 3.67 -22.84
C LEU A 99 -5.20 5.11 -22.44
N LYS A 100 -4.25 5.30 -21.52
CA LYS A 100 -3.80 6.62 -21.12
C LYS A 100 -3.15 7.38 -22.28
N SER A 101 -2.25 6.73 -23.02
CA SER A 101 -1.62 7.31 -24.22
C SER A 101 -2.66 7.80 -25.24
N ASN A 102 -3.72 7.02 -25.47
CA ASN A 102 -4.78 7.40 -26.41
C ASN A 102 -5.65 8.54 -25.87
N SER A 103 -5.94 8.55 -24.57
CA SER A 103 -6.64 9.66 -23.91
C SER A 103 -5.83 10.95 -23.98
N ASP A 104 -4.52 10.88 -23.73
CA ASP A 104 -3.63 12.04 -23.77
C ASP A 104 -3.55 12.61 -25.20
N TYR A 105 -3.61 11.76 -26.24
CA TYR A 105 -3.69 12.19 -27.64
C TYR A 105 -5.02 12.85 -28.02
N LEU A 106 -6.14 12.45 -27.41
CA LEU A 106 -7.47 13.02 -27.70
C LEU A 106 -7.78 14.31 -26.94
N ASN A 107 -6.97 14.65 -25.92
CA ASN A 107 -7.10 15.88 -25.13
C ASN A 107 -6.07 16.97 -25.54
N LEU A 108 -5.36 16.76 -26.67
CA LEU A 108 -4.48 17.73 -27.35
C LEU A 108 -5.17 18.25 -28.62
#